data_AF-A0A523AXT6-F1
#
_entry.id   AF-A0A523AXT6-F1
#
_cell.length_a   1.000
_cell.length_b   1.000
_cell.length_c   1.000
_cell.angle_alpha   90.00
_cell.angle_beta   90.00
_cell.angle_gamma   90.00
#
_symmetry.space_group_name_H-M   'P 1'
#
loop_
_entity.id
_entity.type
_entity.pdbx_description
1 polymer ?
#
loop_
_entity_poly.entity_id
_entity_poly.type
_entity_poly.pdbx_seq_one_letter_code
_entity_poly.pdbx_strand_id
1 'polypeptide(L)'
;MKIAEFFPSTMRVEIVREMVKKMGIRPVSNYIGVNSKTVYKYNLGEAVPRDETLVRLLQVLREKDPGMFWECVEKLQRDFEEALSALREGKEEPVKKPPQGVGMSRFEVYEKLGIENPSERMRLARILSFLTSQDELNMKELEEKTMLLKKELEDYVEKLLHHGILERTDRGTYRVRIRCRL
;
A
#
# COMPACT_ATOMS: atom_id res chain seq x y z
N MET A 1 -21.21 -2.81 -6.47
CA MET A 1 -21.36 -1.38 -6.14
C MET A 1 -20.14 -0.67 -6.71
N LYS A 2 -20.32 0.23 -7.70
CA LYS A 2 -19.20 0.74 -8.52
C LYS A 2 -18.13 1.51 -7.73
N ILE A 3 -18.53 2.15 -6.64
CA ILE A 3 -17.62 2.98 -5.83
C ILE A 3 -16.40 2.21 -5.28
N ALA A 4 -16.51 0.88 -5.12
CA ALA A 4 -15.44 0.03 -4.61
C ALA A 4 -14.15 0.10 -5.48
N GLU A 5 -14.30 0.25 -6.80
CA GLU A 5 -13.17 0.29 -7.74
C GLU A 5 -12.26 1.50 -7.51
N PHE A 6 -12.79 2.58 -6.92
CA PHE A 6 -12.08 3.84 -6.72
C PHE A 6 -11.35 3.93 -5.38
N PHE A 7 -11.58 3.00 -4.45
CA PHE A 7 -10.88 3.02 -3.17
C PHE A 7 -9.42 2.59 -3.34
N PRO A 8 -8.43 3.40 -2.91
CA PRO A 8 -7.02 3.02 -2.90
C PRO A 8 -6.74 1.92 -1.87
N SER A 9 -5.69 1.12 -2.07
CA SER A 9 -5.39 -0.03 -1.20
C SER A 9 -5.28 0.33 0.28
N THR A 10 -4.75 1.52 0.59
CA THR A 10 -4.68 2.06 1.96
C THR A 10 -6.03 2.10 2.65
N MET A 11 -6.99 2.76 2.01
CA MET A 11 -8.35 2.87 2.52
C MET A 11 -9.03 1.51 2.62
N ARG A 12 -8.80 0.60 1.66
CA ARG A 12 -9.37 -0.76 1.72
C ARG A 12 -8.91 -1.51 2.97
N VAL A 13 -7.64 -1.38 3.33
CA VAL A 13 -7.08 -1.98 4.55
C VAL A 13 -7.63 -1.30 5.79
N GLU A 14 -7.69 0.04 5.81
CA GLU A 14 -8.28 0.81 6.92
C GLU A 14 -9.74 0.43 7.19
N ILE A 15 -10.56 0.30 6.15
CA ILE A 15 -11.95 -0.15 6.23
C ILE A 15 -12.03 -1.49 6.99
N VAL A 16 -11.20 -2.47 6.61
CA VAL A 16 -11.21 -3.76 7.28
C VAL A 16 -10.75 -3.65 8.73
N ARG A 17 -9.71 -2.86 9.01
CA ARG A 17 -9.20 -2.68 10.38
C ARG A 17 -10.26 -2.08 11.30
N GLU A 18 -10.94 -1.04 10.86
CA GLU A 18 -12.01 -0.40 11.64
C GLU A 18 -13.23 -1.34 11.80
N MET A 19 -13.60 -2.09 10.76
CA MET A 19 -14.64 -3.11 10.87
C MET A 19 -14.25 -4.21 11.87
N VAL A 20 -13.02 -4.71 11.82
CA VAL A 20 -12.52 -5.74 12.74
C VAL A 20 -12.45 -5.22 14.17
N LYS A 21 -12.05 -3.96 14.38
CA LYS A 21 -12.02 -3.32 15.69
C LYS A 21 -13.42 -3.21 16.32
N LYS A 22 -14.44 -2.89 15.51
CA LYS A 22 -15.84 -2.77 15.98
C LYS A 22 -16.55 -4.11 16.13
N MET A 23 -16.37 -5.02 15.18
CA MET A 23 -17.18 -6.24 15.06
C MET A 23 -16.42 -7.53 15.36
N GLY A 24 -15.09 -7.51 15.37
CA GLY A 24 -14.24 -8.69 15.47
C GLY A 24 -14.02 -9.41 14.14
N ILE A 25 -12.95 -10.22 14.08
CA ILE A 25 -12.52 -10.92 12.87
C ILE A 25 -13.57 -11.92 12.37
N ARG A 26 -14.17 -12.70 13.29
CA ARG A 26 -15.06 -13.81 12.93
C ARG A 26 -16.41 -13.32 12.38
N PRO A 27 -17.05 -12.27 12.93
CA PRO A 27 -18.22 -11.69 12.30
C PRO A 27 -17.92 -11.11 10.92
N VAL A 28 -16.82 -10.35 10.76
CA VAL A 28 -16.42 -9.78 9.47
C VAL A 28 -16.18 -10.87 8.42
N SER A 29 -15.47 -11.95 8.78
CA SER A 29 -15.18 -13.05 7.85
C SER A 29 -16.46 -13.76 7.37
N ASN A 30 -17.41 -13.98 8.26
CA ASN A 30 -18.72 -14.53 7.92
C ASN A 30 -19.50 -13.60 6.99
N TYR A 31 -19.53 -12.30 7.27
CA TYR A 31 -20.31 -11.35 6.46
C TYR A 31 -19.81 -11.23 5.02
N ILE A 32 -18.50 -11.25 4.81
CA ILE A 32 -17.92 -11.08 3.47
C ILE A 32 -17.63 -12.42 2.77
N GLY A 33 -17.89 -13.55 3.45
CA GLY A 33 -17.75 -14.89 2.89
C GLY A 33 -16.31 -15.26 2.57
N VAL A 34 -15.37 -14.93 3.45
CA VAL A 34 -13.95 -15.31 3.33
C VAL A 34 -13.46 -15.99 4.61
N ASN A 35 -12.35 -16.72 4.53
CA ASN A 35 -11.75 -17.35 5.70
C ASN A 35 -11.26 -16.28 6.71
N SER A 36 -11.44 -16.53 8.02
CA SER A 36 -10.96 -15.64 9.09
C SER A 36 -9.44 -15.36 9.03
N LYS A 37 -8.63 -16.30 8.54
CA LYS A 37 -7.18 -16.08 8.30
C LYS A 37 -6.95 -14.99 7.25
N THR A 38 -7.82 -14.91 6.24
CA THR A 38 -7.76 -13.87 5.20
C THR A 38 -8.07 -12.51 5.80
N VAL A 39 -9.12 -12.42 6.62
CA VAL A 39 -9.45 -11.18 7.35
C VAL A 39 -8.34 -10.77 8.31
N TYR A 40 -7.68 -11.74 8.96
CA TYR A 40 -6.52 -11.47 9.80
C TYR A 40 -5.36 -10.82 9.00
N LYS A 41 -5.04 -11.36 7.82
CA LYS A 41 -4.02 -10.76 6.93
C LYS A 41 -4.40 -9.36 6.47
N TYR A 42 -5.67 -9.12 6.14
CA TYR A 42 -6.16 -7.77 5.84
C TYR A 42 -5.98 -6.83 7.02
N ASN A 43 -6.35 -7.26 8.23
CA ASN A 43 -6.22 -6.47 9.45
C ASN A 43 -4.76 -6.09 9.75
N LEU A 44 -3.81 -7.00 9.48
CA LEU A 44 -2.38 -6.71 9.60
C LEU A 44 -1.85 -5.83 8.46
N GLY A 45 -2.55 -5.73 7.33
CA GLY A 45 -2.07 -5.05 6.12
C GLY A 45 -1.15 -5.91 5.25
N GLU A 46 -1.06 -7.22 5.55
CA GLU A 46 -0.29 -8.21 4.78
C GLU A 46 -0.99 -8.60 3.47
N ALA A 47 -2.27 -8.25 3.34
CA ALA A 47 -3.08 -8.47 2.14
C ALA A 47 -4.09 -7.32 1.98
N VAL A 48 -4.57 -7.11 0.76
CA VAL A 48 -5.56 -6.06 0.44
C VAL A 48 -6.85 -6.71 -0.07
N PRO A 49 -8.03 -6.24 0.37
CA PRO A 49 -9.30 -6.63 -0.22
C PRO A 49 -9.37 -6.31 -1.72
N ARG A 50 -9.69 -7.31 -2.53
CA ARG A 50 -10.01 -7.11 -3.94
C ARG A 50 -11.38 -6.44 -4.09
N ASP A 51 -11.71 -5.95 -5.27
CA ASP A 51 -12.95 -5.23 -5.54
C ASP A 51 -14.19 -6.01 -5.09
N GLU A 52 -14.26 -7.30 -5.40
CA GLU A 52 -15.38 -8.17 -4.97
C GLU A 52 -15.53 -8.24 -3.44
N THR A 53 -14.42 -8.42 -2.72
CA THR A 53 -14.40 -8.45 -1.27
C THR A 53 -14.77 -7.09 -0.69
N LEU A 54 -14.27 -6.02 -1.29
CA LEU A 54 -14.56 -4.65 -0.88
C LEU A 54 -16.03 -4.29 -1.10
N VAL A 55 -16.63 -4.72 -2.21
CA VAL A 55 -18.08 -4.55 -2.44
C VAL A 55 -18.87 -5.15 -1.29
N ARG A 56 -18.51 -6.37 -0.84
CA ARG A 56 -19.17 -7.02 0.30
C ARG A 56 -18.92 -6.27 1.60
N LEU A 57 -17.69 -5.85 1.88
CA LEU A 57 -17.36 -5.05 3.06
C LEU A 57 -18.21 -3.77 3.13
N LEU A 58 -18.27 -3.03 2.02
CA LEU A 58 -19.01 -1.78 1.96
C LEU A 58 -20.54 -1.99 2.03
N GLN A 59 -21.07 -3.09 1.49
CA GLN A 59 -22.48 -3.46 1.66
C GLN A 59 -22.81 -3.71 3.14
N VAL A 60 -21.94 -4.46 3.82
CA VAL A 60 -22.09 -4.75 5.25
C VAL A 60 -22.03 -3.48 6.08
N LEU A 61 -21.11 -2.56 5.77
CA LEU A 61 -21.07 -1.25 6.40
C LEU A 61 -22.37 -0.48 6.16
N ARG A 62 -22.80 -0.36 4.90
CA ARG A 62 -24.03 0.38 4.57
C ARG A 62 -25.26 -0.15 5.32
N GLU A 63 -25.32 -1.44 5.62
CA GLU A 63 -26.44 -2.07 6.33
C GLU A 63 -26.32 -2.01 7.85
N LYS A 64 -25.11 -2.20 8.40
CA LYS A 64 -24.90 -2.37 9.86
C LYS A 64 -24.28 -1.16 10.55
N ASP A 65 -23.55 -0.33 9.82
CA ASP A 65 -22.94 0.91 10.29
C ASP A 65 -22.94 1.96 9.17
N PRO A 66 -24.12 2.53 8.83
CA PRO A 66 -24.26 3.47 7.73
C PRO A 66 -23.41 4.74 7.93
N GLY A 67 -23.14 5.12 9.18
CA GLY A 67 -22.29 6.26 9.52
C GLY A 67 -20.86 6.02 9.04
N MET A 68 -20.26 4.90 9.43
CA MET A 68 -18.92 4.52 8.98
C MET A 68 -18.84 4.36 7.46
N PHE A 69 -19.90 3.85 6.81
CA PHE A 69 -19.96 3.79 5.35
C PHE A 69 -19.78 5.18 4.72
N TRP A 70 -20.56 6.18 5.17
CA TRP A 70 -20.49 7.52 4.61
C TRP A 70 -19.19 8.24 4.97
N GLU A 71 -18.65 8.05 6.17
CA GLU A 71 -17.32 8.56 6.53
C GLU A 71 -16.23 8.08 5.56
N CYS A 72 -16.27 6.81 5.14
CA CYS A 72 -15.33 6.26 4.16
C CYS A 72 -15.49 6.92 2.79
N VAL A 73 -16.74 7.16 2.35
CA VAL A 73 -17.04 7.79 1.05
C VAL A 73 -16.64 9.27 1.05
N GLU A 74 -16.94 10.00 2.12
CA GLU A 74 -16.55 11.40 2.28
C GLU A 74 -15.03 11.56 2.32
N LYS A 75 -14.32 10.63 2.99
CA LYS A 75 -12.86 10.61 2.97
C LYS A 75 -12.32 10.39 1.55
N LEU A 76 -12.87 9.42 0.81
CA LEU A 76 -12.47 9.18 -0.59
C LEU A 76 -12.69 10.41 -1.47
N GLN A 77 -13.84 11.08 -1.32
CA GLN A 77 -14.16 12.29 -2.08
C GLN A 77 -13.17 13.42 -1.75
N ARG A 78 -12.90 13.65 -0.47
CA ARG A 78 -11.95 14.67 -0.01
C ARG A 78 -10.54 14.44 -0.57
N ASP A 79 -10.03 13.22 -0.45
CA ASP A 79 -8.70 12.86 -0.96
C ASP A 79 -8.61 13.08 -2.48
N PHE A 80 -9.69 12.79 -3.21
CA PHE A 80 -9.77 13.03 -4.65
C PHE A 80 -9.82 14.54 -5.01
N GLU A 81 -10.62 15.34 -4.29
CA GLU A 81 -10.71 16.79 -4.47
C GLU A 81 -9.38 17.49 -4.15
N GLU A 82 -8.67 17.04 -3.10
CA GLU A 82 -7.32 17.51 -2.77
C GLU A 82 -6.33 17.20 -3.90
N ALA A 83 -6.36 15.98 -4.44
CA ALA A 83 -5.49 15.58 -5.54
C ALA A 83 -5.76 16.40 -6.83
N LEU A 84 -7.04 16.65 -7.16
CA LEU A 84 -7.40 17.50 -8.30
C LEU A 84 -6.98 18.95 -8.12
N SER A 85 -7.07 19.47 -6.89
CA SER A 85 -6.65 20.84 -6.58
C SER A 85 -5.14 21.00 -6.73
N ALA A 86 -4.36 20.03 -6.22
CA ALA A 86 -2.90 20.00 -6.39
C ALA A 86 -2.50 19.99 -7.87
N LEU A 87 -3.19 19.17 -8.68
CA LEU A 87 -2.95 19.10 -10.12
C LEU A 87 -3.21 20.45 -10.82
N ARG A 88 -4.30 21.14 -10.47
CA ARG A 88 -4.68 22.44 -11.07
C ARG A 88 -3.71 23.56 -10.74
N GLU A 89 -3.14 23.53 -9.53
CA GLU A 89 -2.20 24.55 -9.07
C GLU A 89 -0.78 24.34 -9.63
N GLY A 90 -0.57 23.34 -10.50
CA GLY A 90 0.76 22.99 -11.00
C GLY A 90 1.73 22.61 -9.87
N LYS A 91 1.18 22.28 -8.69
CA LYS A 91 1.95 21.72 -7.59
C LYS A 91 2.16 20.26 -7.94
N GLU A 92 3.31 19.95 -8.53
CA GLU A 92 3.94 18.66 -8.22
C GLU A 92 3.86 18.55 -6.70
N GLU A 93 3.22 17.49 -6.18
CA GLU A 93 3.22 17.26 -4.74
C GLU A 93 4.67 17.42 -4.29
N PRO A 94 4.99 18.38 -3.40
CA PRO A 94 6.31 18.38 -2.81
C PRO A 94 6.40 17.03 -2.14
N VAL A 95 7.20 16.10 -2.69
CA VAL A 95 7.37 14.71 -2.22
C VAL A 95 7.21 14.77 -0.72
N LYS A 96 6.00 14.43 -0.22
CA LYS A 96 5.67 14.69 1.20
C LYS A 96 6.72 13.87 1.92
N LYS A 97 7.70 14.55 2.53
CA LYS A 97 8.75 13.90 3.30
C LYS A 97 7.98 12.99 4.25
N PRO A 98 8.07 11.66 4.09
CA PRO A 98 7.31 10.77 4.92
C PRO A 98 7.72 11.09 6.36
N PRO A 99 6.78 11.23 7.30
CA PRO A 99 7.14 11.36 8.69
C PRO A 99 8.08 10.21 9.03
N GLN A 100 9.25 10.51 9.58
CA GLN A 100 10.23 9.51 10.00
C GLN A 100 9.50 8.48 10.88
N GLY A 101 9.35 7.24 10.39
CA GLY A 101 8.72 6.15 11.14
C GLY A 101 7.37 5.63 10.61
N VAL A 102 6.76 6.24 9.58
CA VAL A 102 5.56 5.66 8.95
C VAL A 102 6.01 4.60 7.95
N GLY A 103 5.86 3.32 8.32
CA GLY A 103 6.14 2.21 7.42
C GLY A 103 5.01 2.06 6.39
N MET A 104 5.37 1.85 5.13
CA MET A 104 4.46 1.68 4.00
C MET A 104 4.29 0.19 3.70
N SER A 105 3.08 -0.28 3.46
CA SER A 105 2.82 -1.66 3.03
C SER A 105 3.37 -1.92 1.63
N ARG A 106 3.68 -3.18 1.30
CA ARG A 106 4.12 -3.55 -0.07
C ARG A 106 3.12 -3.13 -1.15
N PHE A 107 1.83 -3.13 -0.85
CA PHE A 107 0.78 -2.75 -1.79
C PHE A 107 0.76 -1.27 -2.10
N GLU A 108 0.93 -0.42 -1.08
CA GLU A 108 1.13 1.02 -1.29
C GLU A 108 2.34 1.30 -2.17
N VAL A 109 3.43 0.54 -1.98
CA VAL A 109 4.60 0.67 -2.83
C VAL A 109 4.28 0.26 -4.28
N TYR A 110 3.50 -0.81 -4.49
CA TYR A 110 3.07 -1.21 -5.84
C TYR A 110 2.21 -0.16 -6.51
N GLU A 111 1.21 0.39 -5.80
CA GLU A 111 0.36 1.46 -6.34
C GLU A 111 1.17 2.72 -6.66
N LYS A 112 2.04 3.15 -5.74
CA LYS A 112 2.86 4.35 -5.91
C LYS A 112 3.81 4.25 -7.10
N LEU A 113 4.31 3.05 -7.40
CA LEU A 113 5.19 2.77 -8.53
C LEU A 113 4.43 2.43 -9.83
N GLY A 114 3.08 2.40 -9.81
CA GLY A 114 2.26 2.01 -10.95
C GLY A 114 2.41 0.53 -11.36
N ILE A 115 2.76 -0.35 -10.41
CA ILE A 115 3.05 -1.76 -10.68
C ILE A 115 1.78 -2.59 -10.51
N GLU A 116 1.15 -2.89 -11.65
CA GLU A 116 -0.07 -3.70 -11.72
C GLU A 116 0.22 -5.18 -11.98
N ASN A 117 1.31 -5.48 -12.71
CA ASN A 117 1.61 -6.82 -13.20
C ASN A 117 2.04 -7.77 -12.05
N PRO A 118 1.40 -8.94 -11.87
CA PRO A 118 1.75 -9.90 -10.80
C PRO A 118 3.22 -10.36 -10.79
N SER A 119 3.82 -10.57 -11.96
CA SER A 119 5.22 -10.98 -12.09
C SER A 119 6.17 -9.85 -11.73
N GLU A 120 5.83 -8.61 -12.02
CA GLU A 120 6.58 -7.43 -11.59
C GLU A 120 6.46 -7.22 -10.07
N ARG A 121 5.26 -7.40 -9.50
CA ARG A 121 5.04 -7.39 -8.04
C ARG A 121 5.89 -8.43 -7.33
N MET A 122 6.01 -9.64 -7.89
CA MET A 122 6.83 -10.71 -7.29
C MET A 122 8.33 -10.36 -7.30
N ARG A 123 8.82 -9.73 -8.37
CA ARG A 123 10.22 -9.30 -8.48
C ARG A 123 10.51 -8.16 -7.51
N LEU A 124 9.65 -7.15 -7.49
CA LEU A 124 9.75 -6.05 -6.53
C LEU A 124 9.58 -6.53 -5.07
N ALA A 125 8.70 -7.52 -4.79
CA ALA A 125 8.55 -8.09 -3.45
C ALA A 125 9.87 -8.60 -2.86
N ARG A 126 10.74 -9.16 -3.70
CA ARG A 126 12.08 -9.61 -3.29
C ARG A 126 12.92 -8.43 -2.82
N ILE A 127 12.90 -7.33 -3.55
CA ILE A 127 13.60 -6.09 -3.18
C ILE A 127 13.01 -5.49 -1.90
N LEU A 128 11.68 -5.39 -1.82
CA LEU A 128 11.00 -4.82 -0.64
C LEU A 128 11.25 -5.63 0.64
N SER A 129 11.51 -6.94 0.53
CA SER A 129 11.87 -7.77 1.68
C SER A 129 13.17 -7.30 2.35
N PHE A 130 14.12 -6.74 1.59
CA PHE A 130 15.34 -6.13 2.14
C PHE A 130 15.06 -4.83 2.88
N LEU A 131 14.14 -4.02 2.35
CA LEU A 131 13.73 -2.75 2.97
C LEU A 131 13.01 -2.92 4.31
N THR A 132 12.64 -4.15 4.67
CA THR A 132 11.96 -4.43 5.94
C THR A 132 12.94 -4.66 7.09
N SER A 133 14.15 -5.11 6.79
CA SER A 133 15.15 -5.55 7.77
C SER A 133 16.45 -4.74 7.73
N GLN A 134 16.71 -3.97 6.67
CA GLN A 134 17.92 -3.18 6.51
C GLN A 134 17.61 -1.69 6.36
N ASP A 135 18.41 -0.85 7.02
CA ASP A 135 18.31 0.62 6.91
C ASP A 135 19.16 1.17 5.73
N GLU A 136 20.08 0.37 5.20
CA GLU A 136 20.90 0.69 4.03
C GLU A 136 20.95 -0.49 3.05
N LEU A 137 21.01 -0.16 1.75
CA LEU A 137 21.04 -1.09 0.64
C LEU A 137 22.31 -0.91 -0.19
N ASN A 138 22.89 -2.03 -0.61
CA ASN A 138 23.99 -2.08 -1.57
C ASN A 138 23.56 -2.87 -2.81
N MET A 139 23.82 -2.35 -4.02
CA MET A 139 23.48 -3.04 -5.27
C MET A 139 24.05 -4.45 -5.37
N LYS A 140 25.28 -4.68 -4.90
CA LYS A 140 25.91 -6.01 -4.94
C LYS A 140 25.15 -7.03 -4.09
N GLU A 141 24.79 -6.61 -2.87
CA GLU A 141 24.02 -7.46 -1.95
C GLU A 141 22.59 -7.71 -2.48
N LEU A 142 22.00 -6.70 -3.12
CA LEU A 142 20.69 -6.80 -3.75
C LEU A 142 20.71 -7.80 -4.92
N GLU A 143 21.74 -7.75 -5.75
CA GLU A 143 21.93 -8.67 -6.90
C GLU A 143 22.08 -10.13 -6.42
N GLU A 144 22.95 -10.37 -5.44
CA GLU A 144 23.18 -11.70 -4.88
C GLU A 144 21.92 -12.31 -4.27
N LYS A 145 21.13 -11.51 -3.54
CA LYS A 145 20.01 -12.06 -2.75
C LYS A 145 18.66 -12.07 -3.47
N THR A 146 18.44 -11.17 -4.43
CA THR A 146 17.18 -11.16 -5.20
C THR A 146 17.22 -12.07 -6.42
N MET A 147 18.44 -12.45 -6.86
CA MET A 147 18.70 -13.17 -8.12
C MET A 147 18.08 -12.45 -9.34
N LEU A 148 17.99 -11.13 -9.28
CA LEU A 148 17.51 -10.28 -10.38
C LEU A 148 18.71 -9.73 -11.16
N LEU A 149 18.50 -9.45 -12.44
CA LEU A 149 19.54 -8.87 -13.28
C LEU A 149 19.86 -7.45 -12.83
N LYS A 150 21.14 -7.06 -12.85
CA LYS A 150 21.59 -5.72 -12.45
C LYS A 150 20.78 -4.58 -13.07
N LYS A 151 20.54 -4.63 -14.39
CA LYS A 151 19.75 -3.61 -15.11
C LYS A 151 18.32 -3.49 -14.56
N GLU A 152 17.69 -4.61 -14.24
CA GLU A 152 16.34 -4.62 -13.66
C GLU A 152 16.35 -4.05 -12.24
N LEU A 153 17.38 -4.32 -11.45
CA LEU A 153 17.53 -3.73 -10.11
C LEU A 153 17.73 -2.23 -10.18
N GLU A 154 18.51 -1.74 -11.13
CA GLU A 154 18.70 -0.30 -11.38
C GLU A 154 17.36 0.37 -11.68
N ASP A 155 16.53 -0.21 -12.57
CA ASP A 155 15.21 0.31 -12.90
C ASP A 155 14.30 0.43 -11.67
N TYR A 156 14.24 -0.59 -10.80
CA TYR A 156 13.43 -0.51 -9.58
C TYR A 156 14.00 0.47 -8.56
N VAL A 157 15.32 0.50 -8.37
CA VAL A 157 15.97 1.42 -7.41
C VAL A 157 15.76 2.87 -7.84
N GLU A 158 15.85 3.18 -9.13
CA GLU A 158 15.53 4.50 -9.67
C GLU A 158 14.08 4.90 -9.38
N LYS A 159 13.11 4.01 -9.63
CA LYS A 159 11.71 4.29 -9.26
C LYS A 159 11.56 4.52 -7.75
N LEU A 160 12.19 3.69 -6.90
CA LEU A 160 12.15 3.86 -5.45
C LEU A 160 12.78 5.17 -4.96
N LEU A 161 13.85 5.63 -5.62
CA LEU A 161 14.47 6.95 -5.37
C LEU A 161 13.54 8.08 -5.78
N HIS A 162 12.96 8.00 -6.98
CA HIS A 162 12.04 8.99 -7.52
C HIS A 162 10.84 9.22 -6.59
N HIS A 163 10.31 8.14 -6.01
CA HIS A 163 9.18 8.21 -5.06
C HIS A 163 9.58 8.44 -3.59
N GLY A 164 10.86 8.71 -3.32
CA GLY A 164 11.39 9.05 -1.99
C GLY A 164 11.39 7.90 -0.98
N ILE A 165 11.27 6.65 -1.44
CA ILE A 165 11.36 5.45 -0.60
C ILE A 165 12.83 5.17 -0.24
N LEU A 166 13.73 5.41 -1.20
CA LEU A 166 15.17 5.37 -1.02
C LEU A 166 15.79 6.76 -1.14
N GLU A 167 17.00 6.90 -0.61
CA GLU A 167 17.86 8.05 -0.80
C GLU A 167 19.27 7.59 -1.17
N ARG A 168 19.90 8.25 -2.15
CA ARG A 168 21.27 7.95 -2.55
C ARG A 168 22.25 8.51 -1.51
N THR A 169 23.20 7.69 -1.08
CA THR A 169 24.32 8.13 -0.23
C THR A 169 25.57 8.35 -1.06
N ASP A 170 26.51 9.13 -0.51
CA ASP A 170 27.77 9.51 -1.17
C ASP A 170 28.72 8.33 -1.46
N ARG A 171 28.41 7.12 -0.94
CA ARG A 171 29.26 5.92 -1.02
C ARG A 171 28.73 4.84 -1.95
N GLY A 172 27.73 5.16 -2.79
CA GLY A 172 27.11 4.17 -3.68
C GLY A 172 26.23 3.17 -2.94
N THR A 173 25.78 3.50 -1.72
CA THR A 173 24.72 2.79 -1.00
C THR A 173 23.42 3.62 -1.05
N TYR A 174 22.30 2.99 -0.74
CA TYR A 174 21.00 3.64 -0.68
C TYR A 174 20.43 3.53 0.72
N ARG A 175 20.06 4.65 1.33
CA ARG A 175 19.42 4.66 2.64
C ARG A 175 17.91 4.47 2.49
N VAL A 176 17.34 3.62 3.32
CA VAL A 176 15.89 3.40 3.38
C VAL A 176 15.25 4.55 4.15
N ARG A 177 14.47 5.37 3.46
CA ARG A 177 13.73 6.49 4.05
C ARG A 177 12.36 6.05 4.57
N ILE A 178 11.72 5.12 3.85
CA ILE A 178 10.43 4.54 4.20
C ILE A 178 10.62 3.05 4.38
N ARG A 179 10.42 2.53 5.60
CA ARG A 179 10.43 1.09 5.82
C ARG A 179 9.21 0.46 5.18
N CYS A 180 9.43 -0.62 4.45
CA CYS A 180 8.32 -1.42 3.95
C CYS A 180 7.84 -2.36 5.07
N ARG A 181 6.54 -2.47 5.29
CA ARG A 181 5.93 -3.46 6.19
C ARG A 181 5.42 -4.62 5.32
N LEU A 182 5.86 -5.83 5.63
CA LEU A 182 5.45 -7.04 4.91
C LEU A 182 3.98 -7.38 5.16
#